data_AF-A0A1E1XF28-F1
#
_entry.id   AF-A0A1E1XF28-F1
#
_cell.length_a   1.000
_cell.length_b   1.000
_cell.length_c   1.000
_cell.angle_alpha   90.00
_cell.angle_beta   90.00
_cell.angle_gamma   90.00
#
_symmetry.space_group_name_H-M   'P 1'
#
loop_
_entity.id
_entity.type
_entity.pdbx_description
1 polymer ?
#
loop_
_entity_poly.entity_id
_entity_poly.type
_entity_poly.pdbx_seq_one_letter_code
_entity_poly.pdbx_strand_id
1 'polypeptide(L)'
;VENVVTKFGYSENLFNMTLLEQRYSHVGDVHLNSSFLELMEKLRTNTYIKKLKTLRERETSDGLWISDKSLKETEYGHGENSIEFPMQLFQAPFYTPGLPWSLNFGGFGTVFAHGLLHWFFQKVTRGTKEGSPCHIFENDTYSECNKSAQCFVEQYTNVTYPVYHKLTNESYERVKEYYDEELLKGMQKYYDSEFPRFVQRTMDANIADNDGLKLAFMAYNRTLEEECANIDTRLESLQHLSGRQLFLLA
;
A
#
# COMPACT_ATOMS: atom_id res chain seq x y z
N VAL A 1 15.42 3.87 9.45
CA VAL A 1 14.00 4.16 9.75
C VAL A 1 13.81 5.59 10.24
N GLU A 2 14.74 6.14 11.03
CA GLU A 2 14.63 7.43 11.74
C GLU A 2 14.24 8.67 10.91
N ASN A 3 14.45 8.67 9.58
CA ASN A 3 14.15 9.82 8.73
C ASN A 3 12.84 9.69 7.92
N VAL A 4 12.04 8.64 8.14
CA VAL A 4 10.79 8.44 7.40
C VAL A 4 9.75 9.49 7.78
N VAL A 5 9.17 10.14 6.77
CA VAL A 5 8.10 11.13 6.96
C VAL A 5 6.76 10.44 6.71
N THR A 6 5.86 10.46 7.67
CA THR A 6 4.50 9.96 7.45
C THR A 6 3.57 11.10 7.07
N LYS A 7 2.80 10.90 6.01
CA LYS A 7 1.79 11.84 5.50
C LYS A 7 0.41 11.21 5.63
N PHE A 8 -0.54 11.93 6.22
CA PHE A 8 -1.91 11.46 6.42
C PHE A 8 -2.89 12.36 5.69
N GLY A 9 -3.70 11.79 4.80
CA GLY A 9 -4.76 12.49 4.08
C GLY A 9 -4.23 13.54 3.11
N TYR A 10 -3.93 14.73 3.60
CA TYR A 10 -3.52 15.87 2.79
C TYR A 10 -2.61 16.84 3.58
N SER A 11 -1.90 17.71 2.86
CA SER A 11 -1.10 18.78 3.45
C SER A 11 -1.97 19.77 4.21
N GLU A 12 -1.52 20.28 5.35
CA GLU A 12 -2.23 21.34 6.12
C GLU A 12 -2.59 22.57 5.28
N ASN A 13 -1.77 22.86 4.27
CA ASN A 13 -1.96 23.96 3.35
C ASN A 13 -3.10 23.75 2.33
N LEU A 14 -3.75 22.58 2.27
CA LEU A 14 -4.76 22.25 1.25
C LEU A 14 -5.87 23.31 1.17
N PHE A 15 -6.24 23.93 2.29
CA PHE A 15 -7.30 24.95 2.35
C PHE A 15 -6.79 26.39 2.29
N ASN A 16 -5.49 26.60 2.04
CA ASN A 16 -4.93 27.92 1.84
C ASN A 16 -5.27 28.41 0.44
N MET A 17 -6.27 29.30 0.36
CA MET A 17 -6.76 29.85 -0.92
C MET A 17 -5.66 30.52 -1.73
N THR A 18 -4.73 31.23 -1.11
CA THR A 18 -3.61 31.87 -1.81
C THR A 18 -2.73 30.84 -2.53
N LEU A 19 -2.44 29.71 -1.88
CA LEU A 19 -1.64 28.63 -2.49
C LEU A 19 -2.42 27.89 -3.58
N LEU A 20 -3.72 27.67 -3.37
CA LEU A 20 -4.60 27.07 -4.39
C LEU A 20 -4.71 27.96 -5.63
N GLU A 21 -4.95 29.26 -5.46
CA GLU A 21 -5.02 30.23 -6.55
C GLU A 21 -3.70 30.31 -7.31
N GLN A 22 -2.56 30.30 -6.59
CA GLN A 22 -1.24 30.24 -7.22
C GLN A 22 -1.05 28.94 -8.04
N ARG A 23 -1.53 27.81 -7.54
CA ARG A 23 -1.46 26.51 -8.24
C ARG A 23 -2.25 26.48 -9.53
N TYR A 24 -3.36 27.20 -9.61
CA TYR A 24 -4.22 27.25 -10.79
C TYR A 24 -4.11 28.59 -11.55
N SER A 25 -3.06 29.36 -11.30
CA SER A 25 -2.87 30.71 -11.85
C SER A 25 -2.81 30.79 -13.38
N HIS A 26 -2.63 29.68 -14.10
CA HIS A 26 -2.62 29.62 -15.57
C HIS A 26 -3.89 29.04 -16.19
N VAL A 27 -4.90 28.67 -15.39
CA VAL A 27 -6.18 28.16 -15.91
C VAL A 27 -6.99 29.28 -16.58
N GLY A 28 -6.87 30.51 -16.09
CA GLY A 28 -7.68 31.64 -16.52
C GLY A 28 -9.14 31.51 -16.10
N ASP A 29 -10.02 32.29 -16.74
CA ASP A 29 -11.45 32.29 -16.42
C ASP A 29 -12.13 30.98 -16.85
N VAL A 30 -12.93 30.41 -15.94
CA VAL A 30 -13.76 29.22 -16.19
C VAL A 30 -15.22 29.62 -16.14
N HIS A 31 -15.97 29.31 -17.21
CA HIS A 31 -17.39 29.61 -17.30
C HIS A 31 -18.22 28.33 -17.23
N LEU A 32 -19.44 28.41 -16.69
CA LEU A 32 -20.34 27.24 -16.56
C LEU A 32 -20.74 26.62 -17.90
N ASN A 33 -20.64 27.37 -19.00
CA ASN A 33 -20.91 26.90 -20.36
C ASN A 33 -19.65 26.43 -21.11
N SER A 34 -18.46 26.48 -20.49
CA SER A 34 -17.24 25.92 -21.08
C SER A 34 -17.41 24.43 -21.32
N SER A 35 -16.91 23.94 -22.45
CA SER A 35 -16.95 22.51 -22.74
C SER A 35 -15.99 21.73 -21.83
N PHE A 36 -16.28 20.44 -21.61
CA PHE A 36 -15.37 19.56 -20.89
C PHE A 36 -13.95 19.54 -21.49
N LEU A 37 -13.85 19.56 -22.83
CA LEU A 37 -12.56 19.55 -23.53
C LEU A 37 -11.78 20.85 -23.28
N GLU A 38 -12.47 21.99 -23.27
CA GLU A 38 -11.86 23.29 -22.96
C GLU A 38 -11.34 23.32 -21.52
N LEU A 39 -12.12 22.85 -20.55
CA LEU A 39 -11.69 22.79 -19.15
C LEU A 39 -10.48 21.86 -18.97
N MET A 40 -10.50 20.70 -19.64
CA MET A 40 -9.37 19.77 -19.64
C MET A 40 -8.12 20.38 -20.25
N GLU A 41 -8.24 21.11 -21.35
CA GLU A 41 -7.14 21.79 -22.03
C GLU A 41 -6.53 22.86 -21.11
N LYS A 42 -7.35 23.74 -20.52
CA LYS A 42 -6.91 24.75 -19.53
C LYS A 42 -6.16 24.14 -18.34
N LEU A 43 -6.69 23.08 -17.73
CA LEU A 43 -6.06 22.41 -16.58
C LEU A 43 -4.73 21.72 -16.95
N ARG A 44 -4.68 21.07 -18.11
CA ARG A 44 -3.44 20.45 -18.63
C ARG A 44 -2.40 21.51 -18.92
N THR A 45 -2.78 22.57 -19.63
CA THR A 45 -1.90 23.70 -19.96
C THR A 45 -1.33 24.34 -18.70
N ASN A 46 -2.15 24.58 -17.66
CA ASN A 46 -1.67 25.03 -16.35
C ASN A 46 -0.60 24.11 -15.76
N THR A 47 -0.87 22.80 -15.74
CA THR A 47 0.06 21.78 -15.22
C THR A 47 1.39 21.76 -15.99
N TYR A 48 1.32 21.83 -17.33
CA TYR A 48 2.52 21.86 -18.17
C TYR A 48 3.33 23.14 -17.98
N ILE A 49 2.69 24.31 -17.93
CA ILE A 49 3.38 25.59 -17.70
C ILE A 49 4.12 25.56 -16.37
N LYS A 50 3.46 25.13 -15.28
CA LYS A 50 4.11 25.00 -13.96
C LYS A 50 5.31 24.05 -14.02
N LYS A 51 5.14 22.86 -14.61
CA LYS A 51 6.22 21.88 -14.76
C LYS A 51 7.40 22.40 -15.61
N LEU A 52 7.15 23.21 -16.63
CA LEU A 52 8.22 23.81 -17.42
C LEU A 52 8.95 24.93 -16.64
N LYS A 53 8.26 25.65 -15.76
CA LYS A 53 8.86 26.69 -14.93
C LYS A 53 9.76 26.15 -13.82
N THR A 54 9.50 24.94 -13.31
CA THR A 54 10.41 24.31 -12.33
C THR A 54 11.79 24.03 -12.91
N LEU A 55 11.92 23.78 -14.22
CA LEU A 55 13.21 23.57 -14.91
C LEU A 55 14.14 24.79 -14.86
N ARG A 56 13.60 25.98 -14.61
CA ARG A 56 14.37 27.23 -14.48
C ARG A 56 14.37 27.77 -13.05
N GLU A 57 13.98 26.94 -12.08
CA GLU A 57 13.85 27.32 -10.66
C GLU A 57 12.92 28.53 -10.43
N ARG A 58 12.03 28.82 -11.40
CA ARG A 58 11.10 29.94 -11.34
C ARG A 58 9.82 29.61 -10.57
N GLU A 59 9.63 28.35 -10.25
CA GLU A 59 8.59 27.87 -9.36
C GLU A 59 9.17 26.81 -8.42
N THR A 60 8.93 27.00 -7.13
CA THR A 60 9.17 26.00 -6.09
C THR A 60 7.94 25.15 -5.88
N SER A 61 8.10 24.00 -5.20
CA SER A 61 6.95 23.24 -4.69
C SER A 61 6.06 24.16 -3.86
N ASP A 62 4.76 24.12 -4.12
CA ASP A 62 3.75 24.83 -3.33
C ASP A 62 3.41 24.09 -2.03
N GLY A 63 4.04 22.93 -1.79
CA GLY A 63 3.88 22.14 -0.57
C GLY A 63 2.51 21.50 -0.41
N LEU A 64 1.64 21.64 -1.42
CA LEU A 64 0.28 21.12 -1.40
C LEU A 64 0.26 19.69 -1.95
N TRP A 65 -0.20 18.74 -1.16
CA TRP A 65 -0.30 17.34 -1.57
C TRP A 65 -1.58 16.71 -1.01
N ILE A 66 -2.08 15.69 -1.71
CA ILE A 66 -3.17 14.83 -1.28
C ILE A 66 -2.66 13.41 -1.46
N SER A 67 -2.83 12.58 -0.43
CA SER A 67 -2.64 11.14 -0.53
C SER A 67 -3.84 10.55 -1.26
N ASP A 68 -3.75 10.54 -2.59
CA ASP A 68 -4.79 10.06 -3.52
C ASP A 68 -4.58 8.57 -3.90
N LYS A 69 -3.82 7.84 -3.09
CA LYS A 69 -3.54 6.43 -3.34
C LYS A 69 -4.81 5.63 -3.10
N SER A 70 -5.22 4.87 -4.11
CA SER A 70 -6.31 3.91 -3.94
C SER A 70 -5.93 2.91 -2.83
N LEU A 71 -6.92 2.37 -2.11
CA LEU A 71 -6.68 1.35 -1.08
C LEU A 71 -5.94 0.11 -1.61
N LYS A 72 -5.86 -0.07 -2.95
CA LYS A 72 -5.16 -1.18 -3.62
C LYS A 72 -3.70 -0.87 -3.93
N GLU A 73 -3.30 0.39 -3.87
CA GLU A 73 -2.01 0.87 -4.32
C GLU A 73 -1.38 1.67 -3.19
N THR A 74 -0.86 0.97 -2.18
CA THR A 74 0.22 1.55 -1.38
C THR A 74 1.48 1.57 -2.26
N GLU A 75 1.51 2.37 -3.32
CA GLU A 75 2.75 2.65 -4.04
C GLU A 75 3.60 3.56 -3.16
N TYR A 76 4.57 2.99 -2.45
CA TYR A 76 5.48 3.74 -1.59
C TYR A 76 6.37 4.64 -2.43
N GLY A 77 6.44 5.93 -2.08
CA GLY A 77 6.91 7.01 -2.94
C GLY A 77 8.19 6.68 -3.72
N HIS A 78 8.07 6.66 -5.05
CA HIS A 78 9.21 6.76 -5.95
C HIS A 78 9.88 8.13 -5.75
N GLY A 79 10.87 8.18 -4.86
CA GLY A 79 11.78 9.32 -4.68
C GLY A 79 11.74 9.95 -3.29
N GLU A 80 10.58 10.07 -2.66
CA GLU A 80 10.45 10.77 -1.38
C GLU A 80 10.71 9.84 -0.19
N ASN A 81 11.22 10.39 0.90
CA ASN A 81 11.48 9.64 2.13
C ASN A 81 10.22 9.50 2.98
N SER A 82 9.08 9.19 2.34
CA SER A 82 7.77 9.26 2.99
C SER A 82 6.87 8.05 2.75
N ILE A 83 5.99 7.81 3.72
CA ILE A 83 4.86 6.87 3.67
C ILE A 83 3.59 7.71 3.71
N GLU A 84 2.62 7.38 2.86
CA GLU A 84 1.41 8.19 2.68
C GLU A 84 0.18 7.32 2.88
N PHE A 85 -0.73 7.78 3.74
CA PHE A 85 -1.99 7.10 4.03
C PHE A 85 -3.17 7.98 3.62
N PRO A 86 -4.06 7.50 2.74
CA PRO A 86 -5.20 8.26 2.26
C PRO A 86 -6.22 8.54 3.38
N MET A 87 -7.00 9.61 3.25
CA MET A 87 -7.97 10.02 4.28
C MET A 87 -9.04 8.94 4.52
N GLN A 88 -9.30 8.10 3.51
CA GLN A 88 -10.26 7.02 3.52
C GLN A 88 -9.91 5.89 4.50
N LEU A 89 -8.69 5.84 5.04
CA LEU A 89 -8.30 4.93 6.12
C LEU A 89 -8.67 5.47 7.51
N PHE A 90 -9.05 6.74 7.64
CA PHE A 90 -9.41 7.37 8.92
C PHE A 90 -10.92 7.30 9.19
N GLN A 91 -11.49 6.14 8.92
CA GLN A 91 -12.88 5.77 9.18
C GLN A 91 -12.96 4.26 9.44
N ALA A 92 -14.10 3.80 9.95
CA ALA A 92 -14.34 2.37 10.13
C ALA A 92 -14.21 1.61 8.79
N PRO A 93 -13.65 0.38 8.79
CA PRO A 93 -13.20 -0.38 9.97
C PRO A 93 -11.76 -0.09 10.42
N PHE A 94 -11.00 0.73 9.68
CA PHE A 94 -9.56 0.88 9.91
C PHE A 94 -9.23 1.72 11.14
N TYR A 95 -9.86 2.88 11.28
CA TYR A 95 -9.62 3.77 12.41
C TYR A 95 -10.88 4.52 12.80
N THR A 96 -11.17 4.58 14.09
CA THR A 96 -12.25 5.43 14.61
C THR A 96 -11.86 5.95 16.00
N PRO A 97 -11.87 7.27 16.21
CA PRO A 97 -11.65 7.85 17.52
C PRO A 97 -12.63 7.32 18.56
N GLY A 98 -12.15 7.00 19.76
CA GLY A 98 -12.97 6.52 20.86
C GLY A 98 -13.25 5.02 20.87
N LEU A 99 -12.86 4.27 19.84
CA LEU A 99 -12.87 2.79 19.90
C LEU A 99 -11.72 2.26 20.78
N PRO A 100 -11.86 1.04 21.35
CA PRO A 100 -10.76 0.37 22.05
C PRO A 100 -9.48 0.34 21.21
N TRP A 101 -8.33 0.54 21.86
CA TRP A 101 -7.02 0.50 21.22
C TRP A 101 -6.82 -0.78 20.38
N SER A 102 -7.32 -1.93 20.85
CA SER A 102 -7.27 -3.18 20.10
C SER A 102 -7.78 -3.07 18.68
N LEU A 103 -8.89 -2.34 18.45
CA LEU A 103 -9.49 -2.19 17.13
C LEU A 103 -8.66 -1.25 16.24
N ASN A 104 -8.20 -0.12 16.78
CA ASN A 104 -7.39 0.83 16.01
C ASN A 104 -5.99 0.28 15.68
N PHE A 105 -5.38 -0.51 16.59
CA PHE A 105 -4.13 -1.21 16.31
C PHE A 105 -4.32 -2.38 15.34
N GLY A 106 -5.41 -3.14 15.47
CA GLY A 106 -5.72 -4.26 14.57
C GLY A 106 -6.04 -3.80 13.14
N GLY A 107 -6.84 -2.74 13.00
CA GLY A 107 -7.16 -2.13 11.71
C GLY A 107 -6.01 -1.28 11.16
N PHE A 108 -5.99 0.01 11.49
CA PHE A 108 -5.02 0.95 10.93
C PHE A 108 -3.59 0.66 11.37
N GLY A 109 -3.35 0.17 12.58
CA GLY A 109 -2.01 -0.18 13.05
C GLY A 109 -1.35 -1.27 12.19
N THR A 110 -2.10 -2.29 11.77
CA THR A 110 -1.61 -3.34 10.85
C THR A 110 -1.33 -2.76 9.46
N VAL A 111 -2.22 -1.92 8.92
CA VAL A 111 -2.01 -1.22 7.63
C VAL A 111 -0.77 -0.32 7.69
N PHE A 112 -0.58 0.38 8.80
CA PHE A 112 0.59 1.23 9.03
C PHE A 112 1.88 0.42 9.05
N ALA A 113 1.90 -0.68 9.79
CA ALA A 113 3.08 -1.54 9.93
C ALA A 113 3.43 -2.24 8.61
N HIS A 114 2.44 -2.75 7.88
CA HIS A 114 2.59 -3.25 6.52
C HIS A 114 3.23 -2.17 5.61
N GLY A 115 2.72 -0.94 5.70
CA GLY A 115 3.24 0.19 4.95
C GLY A 115 4.69 0.56 5.25
N LEU A 116 5.04 0.51 6.53
CA LEU A 116 6.41 0.75 6.98
C LEU A 116 7.38 -0.31 6.47
N LEU A 117 6.98 -1.59 6.49
CA LEU A 117 7.81 -2.70 6.02
C LEU A 117 8.07 -2.63 4.52
N HIS A 118 7.05 -2.36 3.71
CA HIS A 118 7.27 -2.17 2.27
C HIS A 118 8.17 -0.98 1.98
N TRP A 119 7.95 0.17 2.63
CA TRP A 119 8.84 1.31 2.49
C TRP A 119 10.29 0.93 2.82
N PHE A 120 10.49 0.18 3.90
CA PHE A 120 11.81 -0.30 4.30
C PHE A 120 12.42 -1.24 3.27
N PHE A 121 11.68 -2.27 2.83
CA PHE A 121 12.14 -3.22 1.82
C PHE A 121 12.49 -2.53 0.51
N GLN A 122 11.62 -1.66 0.00
CA GLN A 122 11.92 -0.89 -1.21
C GLN A 122 13.18 -0.03 -1.09
N LYS A 123 13.44 0.56 0.08
CA LYS A 123 14.64 1.39 0.27
C LYS A 123 15.92 0.57 0.19
N VAL A 124 15.91 -0.69 0.62
CA VAL A 124 17.12 -1.51 0.59
C VAL A 124 17.23 -2.42 -0.63
N THR A 125 16.12 -2.74 -1.29
CA THR A 125 16.15 -3.48 -2.55
C THR A 125 16.50 -2.60 -3.75
N ARG A 126 16.34 -1.27 -3.63
CA ARG A 126 16.75 -0.26 -4.63
C ARG A 126 18.23 -0.46 -5.01
N GLY A 127 18.46 -0.97 -6.22
CA GLY A 127 19.80 -1.18 -6.80
C GLY A 127 20.27 -2.64 -6.83
N THR A 128 19.51 -3.57 -6.25
CA THR A 128 19.80 -5.00 -6.34
C THR A 128 19.07 -5.61 -7.55
N LYS A 129 19.75 -6.47 -8.31
CA LYS A 129 19.19 -7.07 -9.55
C LYS A 129 17.98 -7.98 -9.32
N GLU A 130 17.78 -8.44 -8.07
CA GLU A 130 16.87 -9.53 -7.73
C GLU A 130 15.75 -9.14 -6.77
N GLY A 131 15.72 -7.89 -6.27
CA GLY A 131 14.58 -7.37 -5.50
C GLY A 131 14.29 -8.07 -4.16
N SER A 132 15.20 -8.91 -3.64
CA SER A 132 14.99 -9.64 -2.39
C SER A 132 15.13 -8.75 -1.15
N PRO A 133 14.17 -8.76 -0.21
CA PRO A 133 14.27 -8.00 1.04
C PRO A 133 15.47 -8.45 1.91
N CYS A 134 16.03 -9.63 1.66
CA CYS A 134 17.15 -10.19 2.41
C CYS A 134 18.50 -9.52 2.10
N HIS A 135 18.62 -8.72 1.03
CA HIS A 135 19.88 -8.07 0.67
C HIS A 135 20.40 -7.04 1.70
N ILE A 136 19.61 -6.71 2.72
CA ILE A 136 20.08 -5.96 3.90
C ILE A 136 21.12 -6.71 4.73
N PHE A 137 21.15 -8.04 4.59
CA PHE A 137 21.97 -8.92 5.41
C PHE A 137 23.17 -9.44 4.61
N GLU A 138 24.26 -9.73 5.32
CA GLU A 138 25.47 -10.33 4.76
C GLU A 138 25.64 -11.77 5.26
N ASN A 139 26.43 -12.57 4.51
CA ASN A 139 26.90 -13.90 4.89
C ASN A 139 25.79 -14.84 5.39
N ASP A 140 25.95 -15.42 6.58
CA ASP A 140 25.05 -16.42 7.14
C ASP A 140 23.64 -15.86 7.37
N THR A 141 23.52 -14.57 7.76
CA THR A 141 22.22 -13.93 7.98
C THR A 141 21.45 -13.74 6.67
N TYR A 142 22.13 -13.53 5.55
CA TYR A 142 21.49 -13.54 4.22
C TYR A 142 20.90 -14.93 3.89
N SER A 143 21.66 -15.99 4.18
CA SER A 143 21.23 -17.38 3.98
C SER A 143 20.03 -17.73 4.87
N GLU A 144 20.05 -17.31 6.13
CA GLU A 144 18.94 -17.51 7.07
C GLU A 144 17.69 -16.75 6.64
N CYS A 145 17.82 -15.47 6.24
CA CYS A 145 16.70 -14.70 5.73
C CYS A 145 16.06 -15.36 4.49
N ASN A 146 16.87 -15.82 3.53
CA ASN A 146 16.34 -16.52 2.35
C ASN A 146 15.64 -17.83 2.72
N LYS A 147 16.15 -18.59 3.71
CA LYS A 147 15.46 -19.79 4.22
C LYS A 147 14.10 -19.43 4.83
N SER A 148 14.02 -18.33 5.59
CA SER A 148 12.75 -17.84 6.14
C SER A 148 11.80 -17.36 5.05
N ALA A 149 12.29 -16.63 4.04
CA ALA A 149 11.49 -16.16 2.91
C ALA A 149 10.93 -17.33 2.09
N GLN A 150 11.71 -18.40 1.92
CA GLN A 150 11.28 -19.62 1.23
C GLN A 150 10.09 -20.29 1.91
N CYS A 151 9.98 -20.21 3.25
CA CYS A 151 8.82 -20.72 3.97
C CYS A 151 7.52 -20.03 3.54
N PHE A 152 7.54 -18.71 3.31
CA PHE A 152 6.39 -17.97 2.78
C PHE A 152 6.07 -18.40 1.34
N VAL A 153 7.08 -18.57 0.48
CA VAL A 153 6.87 -19.05 -0.89
C VAL A 153 6.17 -20.41 -0.89
N GLU A 154 6.63 -21.34 -0.06
CA GLU A 154 6.03 -22.69 0.06
C GLU A 154 4.60 -22.65 0.62
N GLN A 155 4.38 -21.89 1.69
CA GLN A 155 3.07 -21.73 2.31
C GLN A 155 2.05 -21.16 1.32
N TYR A 156 2.38 -20.03 0.69
CA TYR A 156 1.47 -19.34 -0.21
C TYR A 156 1.31 -20.06 -1.56
N THR A 157 2.32 -20.81 -2.00
CA THR A 157 2.16 -21.76 -3.11
C THR A 157 1.07 -22.78 -2.80
N ASN A 158 1.16 -23.45 -1.65
CA ASN A 158 0.22 -24.51 -1.28
C ASN A 158 -1.22 -24.00 -1.12
N VAL A 159 -1.40 -22.79 -0.60
CA VAL A 159 -2.72 -22.19 -0.41
C VAL A 159 -3.30 -21.60 -1.69
N THR A 160 -2.47 -20.98 -2.54
CA THR A 160 -2.95 -20.24 -3.72
C THR A 160 -3.07 -21.11 -4.96
N TYR A 161 -2.22 -22.12 -5.12
CA TYR A 161 -2.20 -22.97 -6.32
C TYR A 161 -3.55 -23.63 -6.64
N PRO A 162 -4.30 -24.19 -5.67
CA PRO A 162 -5.60 -24.79 -5.98
C PRO A 162 -6.60 -23.80 -6.58
N VAL A 163 -6.61 -22.55 -6.09
CA VAL A 163 -7.49 -21.49 -6.59
C VAL A 163 -7.03 -21.01 -7.97
N TYR A 164 -5.72 -20.77 -8.13
CA TYR A 164 -5.14 -20.39 -9.41
C TYR A 164 -5.44 -21.43 -10.49
N HIS A 165 -5.15 -22.70 -10.22
CA HIS A 165 -5.41 -23.82 -11.14
C HIS A 165 -6.89 -23.95 -11.49
N LYS A 166 -7.80 -23.73 -10.53
CA LYS A 166 -9.24 -23.72 -10.81
C LYS A 166 -9.61 -22.60 -11.79
N LEU A 167 -9.14 -21.38 -11.55
CA LEU A 167 -9.44 -20.21 -12.38
C LEU A 167 -8.84 -20.30 -13.80
N THR A 168 -7.65 -20.89 -13.93
CA THR A 168 -7.01 -21.10 -15.23
C THR A 168 -7.74 -22.17 -16.04
N ASN A 169 -8.19 -23.25 -15.39
CA ASN A 169 -9.04 -24.26 -16.05
C ASN A 169 -10.40 -23.71 -16.45
N GLU A 170 -11.06 -22.90 -15.62
CA GLU A 170 -12.30 -22.22 -16.02
C GLU A 170 -12.08 -21.27 -17.20
N SER A 171 -10.93 -20.59 -17.25
CA SER A 171 -10.56 -19.75 -18.38
C SER A 171 -10.33 -20.56 -19.65
N TYR A 172 -9.70 -21.73 -19.53
CA TYR A 172 -9.53 -22.68 -20.61
C TYR A 172 -10.88 -23.14 -21.17
N GLU A 173 -11.78 -23.60 -20.29
CA GLU A 173 -13.10 -24.11 -20.69
C GLU A 173 -13.96 -23.06 -21.40
N ARG A 174 -13.83 -21.78 -21.03
CA ARG A 174 -14.55 -20.68 -21.69
C ARG A 174 -14.13 -20.47 -23.14
N VAL A 175 -12.87 -20.75 -23.48
CA VAL A 175 -12.30 -20.38 -24.78
C VAL A 175 -12.00 -21.57 -25.68
N LYS A 176 -12.14 -22.81 -25.16
CA LYS A 176 -11.78 -24.05 -25.87
C LYS A 176 -12.50 -24.27 -27.20
N GLU A 177 -13.70 -23.72 -27.37
CA GLU A 177 -14.49 -23.86 -28.59
C GLU A 177 -14.13 -22.81 -29.66
N TYR A 178 -13.40 -21.76 -29.27
CA TYR A 178 -13.07 -20.62 -30.15
C TYR A 178 -11.64 -20.68 -30.70
N TYR A 179 -10.77 -21.50 -30.12
CA TYR A 179 -9.35 -21.54 -30.43
C TYR A 179 -8.87 -22.96 -30.73
N ASP A 180 -7.83 -23.06 -31.56
CA ASP A 180 -7.20 -24.33 -31.89
C ASP A 180 -6.38 -24.92 -30.73
N GLU A 181 -6.03 -26.19 -30.87
CA GLU A 181 -5.30 -26.96 -29.86
C GLU A 181 -3.90 -26.38 -29.57
N GLU A 182 -3.26 -25.74 -30.55
CA GLU A 182 -1.92 -25.14 -30.38
C GLU A 182 -1.99 -23.91 -29.47
N LEU A 183 -2.95 -23.03 -29.70
CA LEU A 183 -3.16 -21.85 -28.87
C LEU A 183 -3.58 -22.23 -27.44
N LEU A 184 -4.45 -23.24 -27.30
CA LEU A 184 -4.89 -23.75 -26.00
C LEU A 184 -3.72 -24.34 -25.18
N LYS A 185 -2.82 -25.11 -25.83
CA LYS A 185 -1.57 -25.59 -25.19
C LYS A 185 -0.64 -24.43 -24.82
N GLY A 186 -0.51 -23.43 -25.69
CA GLY A 186 0.27 -22.23 -25.42
C GLY A 186 -0.21 -21.46 -24.20
N MET A 187 -1.53 -21.31 -24.06
CA MET A 187 -2.16 -20.66 -22.91
C MET A 187 -1.94 -21.43 -21.61
N GLN A 188 -2.07 -22.76 -21.62
CA GLN A 188 -1.85 -23.58 -20.43
C GLN A 188 -0.39 -23.49 -19.97
N LYS A 189 0.56 -23.59 -20.92
CA LYS A 189 1.99 -23.37 -20.66
C LYS A 189 2.28 -21.97 -20.11
N TYR A 190 1.60 -20.95 -20.62
CA TYR A 190 1.71 -19.58 -20.10
C TYR A 190 1.31 -19.53 -18.62
N TYR A 191 0.13 -20.04 -18.26
CA TYR A 191 -0.33 -20.05 -16.87
C TYR A 191 0.59 -20.82 -15.92
N ASP A 192 1.11 -21.98 -16.35
CA ASP A 192 2.05 -22.77 -15.57
C ASP A 192 3.37 -22.01 -15.34
N SER A 193 3.82 -21.25 -16.34
CA SER A 193 5.05 -20.44 -16.23
C SER A 193 4.88 -19.16 -15.40
N GLU A 194 3.66 -18.62 -15.34
CA GLU A 194 3.37 -17.39 -14.61
C GLU A 194 3.12 -17.63 -13.11
N PHE A 195 2.61 -18.79 -12.71
CA PHE A 195 2.31 -19.04 -11.30
C PHE A 195 3.53 -18.90 -10.37
N PRO A 196 4.71 -19.48 -10.66
CA PRO A 196 5.89 -19.27 -9.83
C PRO A 196 6.31 -17.79 -9.76
N ARG A 197 6.17 -17.05 -10.85
CA ARG A 197 6.46 -15.60 -10.88
C ARG A 197 5.49 -14.81 -10.01
N PHE A 198 4.21 -15.18 -10.05
CA PHE A 198 3.16 -14.58 -9.22
C PHE A 198 3.46 -14.78 -7.73
N VAL A 199 3.81 -16.00 -7.30
CA VAL A 199 4.16 -16.26 -5.90
C VAL A 199 5.40 -15.47 -5.48
N GLN A 200 6.44 -15.43 -6.33
CA GLN A 200 7.66 -14.68 -6.02
C GLN A 200 7.39 -13.16 -5.90
N ARG A 201 6.50 -12.62 -6.74
CA ARG A 201 6.13 -11.19 -6.73
C ARG A 201 5.27 -10.76 -5.55
N THR A 202 4.57 -11.70 -4.91
CA THR A 202 3.74 -11.41 -3.72
C THR A 202 4.49 -11.63 -2.42
N MET A 203 5.71 -12.16 -2.48
CA MET A 203 6.50 -12.52 -1.29
C MET A 203 6.75 -11.33 -0.36
N ASP A 204 7.05 -10.15 -0.91
CA ASP A 204 7.28 -8.94 -0.11
C ASP A 204 6.01 -8.49 0.64
N ALA A 205 4.85 -8.54 -0.03
CA ALA A 205 3.56 -8.27 0.57
C ALA A 205 3.19 -9.31 1.64
N ASN A 206 3.44 -10.60 1.39
CA ASN A 206 3.19 -11.65 2.36
C ASN A 206 4.04 -11.47 3.62
N ILE A 207 5.31 -11.10 3.47
CA ILE A 207 6.18 -10.76 4.61
C ILE A 207 5.63 -9.52 5.33
N ALA A 208 5.28 -8.46 4.60
CA ALA A 208 4.74 -7.23 5.17
C ALA A 208 3.41 -7.45 5.92
N ASP A 209 2.55 -8.35 5.46
CA ASP A 209 1.30 -8.73 6.15
C ASP A 209 1.58 -9.45 7.47
N ASN A 210 2.46 -10.45 7.45
CA ASN A 210 2.75 -11.28 8.62
C ASN A 210 3.54 -10.50 9.68
N ASP A 211 4.63 -9.85 9.27
CA ASP A 211 5.44 -9.05 10.18
C ASP A 211 4.74 -7.75 10.55
N GLY A 212 3.90 -7.18 9.67
CA GLY A 212 3.10 -6.00 9.96
C GLY A 212 2.08 -6.27 11.06
N LEU A 213 1.32 -7.37 10.95
CA LEU A 213 0.39 -7.80 12.00
C LEU A 213 1.11 -8.04 13.33
N LYS A 214 2.26 -8.71 13.29
CA LYS A 214 3.09 -8.96 14.48
C LYS A 214 3.58 -7.66 15.12
N LEU A 215 4.09 -6.73 14.32
CA LEU A 215 4.58 -5.43 14.80
C LEU A 215 3.44 -4.60 15.41
N ALA A 216 2.28 -4.55 14.76
CA ALA A 216 1.10 -3.88 15.27
C ALA A 216 0.64 -4.49 16.60
N PHE A 217 0.64 -5.82 16.71
CA PHE A 217 0.29 -6.52 17.95
C PHE A 217 1.30 -6.26 19.08
N MET A 218 2.60 -6.23 18.77
CA MET A 218 3.64 -5.86 19.74
C MET A 218 3.46 -4.41 20.22
N ALA A 219 3.18 -3.48 19.30
CA ALA A 219 2.92 -2.09 19.64
C ALA A 219 1.67 -1.93 20.51
N TYR A 220 0.61 -2.69 20.21
CA TYR A 220 -0.60 -2.74 21.04
C TYR A 220 -0.31 -3.22 22.47
N ASN A 221 0.38 -4.36 22.64
CA ASN A 221 0.70 -4.86 23.98
C ASN A 221 1.59 -3.89 24.76
N ARG A 222 2.58 -3.28 24.09
CA ARG A 222 3.43 -2.26 24.70
C ARG A 222 2.64 -1.05 25.18
N THR A 223 1.70 -0.56 24.36
CA THR A 223 0.81 0.56 24.73
C THR A 223 -0.08 0.19 25.92
N LEU A 224 -0.60 -1.04 25.96
CA LEU A 224 -1.36 -1.52 27.12
C LEU A 224 -0.53 -1.49 28.40
N GLU A 225 0.72 -1.93 28.34
CA GLU A 225 1.64 -1.99 29.49
C GLU A 225 2.07 -0.58 29.95
N GLU A 226 2.50 0.26 29.03
CA GLU A 226 3.14 1.55 29.32
C GLU A 226 2.13 2.69 29.56
N GLU A 227 0.99 2.69 28.85
CA GLU A 227 0.06 3.84 28.85
C GLU A 227 -1.29 3.52 29.49
N CYS A 228 -1.70 2.24 29.49
CA CYS A 228 -3.03 1.84 29.97
C CYS A 228 -3.02 1.06 31.28
N ALA A 229 -1.87 0.91 31.96
CA ALA A 229 -1.73 0.12 33.19
C ALA A 229 -2.29 -1.32 33.07
N ASN A 230 -2.13 -1.93 31.88
CA ASN A 230 -2.70 -3.22 31.48
C ASN A 230 -4.23 -3.30 31.52
N ILE A 231 -4.93 -2.16 31.50
CA ILE A 231 -6.39 -2.11 31.40
C ILE A 231 -6.77 -2.33 29.94
N ASP A 232 -7.42 -3.46 29.71
CA ASP A 232 -7.85 -3.90 28.39
C ASP A 232 -9.32 -3.52 28.15
N THR A 233 -9.55 -2.41 27.45
CA THR A 233 -10.89 -1.86 27.18
C THR A 233 -11.70 -2.81 26.29
N ARG A 234 -12.90 -3.17 26.75
CA ARG A 234 -13.83 -4.05 26.02
C ARG A 234 -14.77 -3.23 25.15
N LEU A 235 -15.11 -3.76 23.97
CA LEU A 235 -16.17 -3.18 23.15
C LEU A 235 -17.54 -3.54 23.74
N GLU A 236 -18.45 -2.57 23.76
CA GLU A 236 -19.83 -2.80 24.18
C GLU A 236 -20.48 -3.89 23.33
N SER A 237 -21.27 -4.77 23.97
CA SER A 237 -21.87 -5.98 23.39
C SER A 237 -20.89 -7.10 23.00
N LEU A 238 -19.56 -6.89 23.10
CA LEU A 238 -18.52 -7.89 22.87
C LEU A 238 -17.59 -8.09 24.08
N GLN A 239 -18.08 -7.87 25.30
CA GLN A 239 -17.25 -7.93 26.52
C GLN A 239 -16.69 -9.33 26.83
N HIS A 240 -17.21 -10.37 26.18
CA HIS A 240 -16.69 -11.73 26.27
C HIS A 240 -15.39 -11.93 25.46
N LEU A 241 -15.02 -10.99 24.59
CA LEU A 241 -13.78 -11.01 23.83
C LEU A 241 -12.72 -10.15 24.52
N SER A 242 -11.52 -10.72 24.68
CA SER A 242 -10.33 -9.98 25.09
C SER A 242 -9.91 -8.95 24.03
N GLY A 243 -9.13 -7.95 24.39
CA GLY A 243 -8.65 -6.96 23.44
C GLY A 243 -7.68 -7.58 22.44
N ARG A 244 -6.94 -8.62 22.86
CA ARG A 244 -6.13 -9.42 21.93
C ARG A 244 -7.00 -10.17 20.90
N GLN A 245 -8.17 -10.67 21.30
CA GLN A 245 -9.13 -11.27 20.36
C GLN A 245 -9.78 -10.20 19.47
N LEU A 246 -10.14 -9.05 20.03
CA LEU A 246 -10.68 -7.92 19.25
C LEU A 246 -9.65 -7.38 18.24
N PHE A 247 -8.36 -7.37 18.59
CA PHE A 247 -7.28 -6.98 17.68
C PHE A 247 -7.25 -7.89 16.44
N LEU A 248 -7.40 -9.20 16.62
CA LEU A 248 -7.38 -10.17 15.52
C LEU A 248 -8.68 -10.20 14.71
N LEU A 249 -9.76 -9.61 15.24
CA LEU A 249 -11.07 -9.51 14.57
C LEU A 249 -11.26 -8.19 13.81
N ALA A 250 -10.48 -7.16 14.16
CA ALA A 250 -10.51 -5.84 13.54
C ALA A 250 -10.01 -5.90 12.09
#